data_AF-A0A7H9B1S9-F1
#
_entry.id   AF-A0A7H9B1S9-F1
#
_cell.length_a   1.000
_cell.length_b   1.000
_cell.length_c   1.000
_cell.angle_alpha   90.00
_cell.angle_beta   90.00
_cell.angle_gamma   90.00
#
_symmetry.space_group_name_H-M   'P 1'
#
loop_
_entity.id
_entity.type
_entity.pdbx_description
1 polymer ?
#
loop_
_entity_poly.entity_id
_entity_poly.type
_entity_poly.pdbx_seq_one_letter_code
_entity_poly.pdbx_strand_id
1 'polypeptide(L)'
;MPLILLTGYPCTGKTTVARELVALLQKRLESDPQLAKKNYNIIYHSDKSLGIKHSDYISSKNERKLRSEIISAVKRDLTKTNIVIVDSLNYIKGFRYQLHCEVKNVSTTYCLIQTMCPVDQILEWNQQRGEPEDVWDRELLDQLIQRYEEPNAQTRWDSPLFPVLTTQDSISDFIDDITVAVFNRAANSRDSLSKALQKPNSATILKPASQTNFIQKLDSETTLVVKKIMNHIKTLQSIGNSNCSARVIVSEGVTDINDDNCFYVDLPTISISLPHLQRLKRQFVTLNKLRDMDEKRIVPLFADYLSKNLND
;
A
#
# COMPACT_ATOMS: atom_id res chain seq x y z
N MET A 1 3.07 -6.38 -7.36
CA MET A 1 4.43 -6.54 -6.81
C MET A 1 5.29 -5.48 -7.49
N PRO A 2 6.61 -5.35 -7.27
CA PRO A 2 7.24 -4.05 -7.43
C PRO A 2 7.39 -3.59 -8.87
N LEU A 3 7.43 -2.27 -9.00
CA LEU A 3 8.15 -1.60 -10.06
C LEU A 3 9.63 -1.50 -9.66
N ILE A 4 10.52 -2.01 -10.49
CA ILE A 4 11.97 -1.85 -10.39
C ILE A 4 12.39 -0.82 -11.44
N LEU A 5 12.94 0.31 -10.98
CA LEU A 5 13.40 1.39 -11.82
C LEU A 5 14.92 1.43 -11.83
N LEU A 6 15.53 1.44 -13.02
CA LEU A 6 16.95 1.71 -13.17
C LEU A 6 17.17 3.20 -13.45
N THR A 7 18.18 3.79 -12.82
CA THR A 7 18.61 5.19 -13.07
C THR A 7 20.12 5.26 -13.12
N GLY A 8 20.64 6.20 -13.90
CA GLY A 8 22.08 6.45 -14.03
C GLY A 8 22.39 7.18 -15.33
N TYR A 9 23.62 7.68 -15.45
CA TYR A 9 24.07 8.36 -16.67
C TYR A 9 23.89 7.48 -17.91
N PRO A 10 23.81 8.06 -19.12
CA PRO A 10 23.85 7.25 -20.34
C PRO A 10 25.12 6.37 -20.35
N CYS A 11 25.02 5.22 -21.01
CA CYS A 11 26.11 4.24 -21.12
C CYS A 11 26.67 3.60 -19.83
N THR A 12 26.12 3.83 -18.64
CA THR A 12 26.57 3.18 -17.38
C THR A 12 26.28 1.67 -17.27
N GLY A 13 25.97 0.96 -18.36
CA GLY A 13 25.66 -0.47 -18.30
C GLY A 13 24.27 -0.83 -17.71
N LYS A 14 23.34 0.14 -17.59
CA LYS A 14 21.94 -0.12 -17.12
C LYS A 14 21.30 -1.32 -17.80
N THR A 15 21.37 -1.39 -19.12
CA THR A 15 20.78 -2.47 -19.89
C THR A 15 21.41 -3.83 -19.60
N THR A 16 22.72 -3.87 -19.35
CA THR A 16 23.41 -5.10 -18.94
C THR A 16 22.92 -5.56 -17.56
N VAL A 17 22.89 -4.63 -16.59
CA VAL A 17 22.38 -4.89 -15.23
C VAL A 17 20.92 -5.33 -15.27
N ALA A 18 20.07 -4.71 -16.08
CA ALA A 18 18.66 -5.04 -16.18
C ALA A 18 18.42 -6.44 -16.78
N ARG A 19 19.17 -6.81 -17.83
CA ARG A 19 19.08 -8.15 -18.44
C ARG A 19 19.57 -9.24 -17.50
N GLU A 20 20.69 -9.00 -16.81
CA GLU A 20 21.19 -9.94 -15.81
C GLU A 20 20.18 -10.09 -14.66
N LEU A 21 19.60 -8.99 -14.19
CA LEU A 21 18.55 -9.01 -13.17
C LEU A 21 17.32 -9.82 -13.62
N VAL A 22 16.85 -9.65 -14.86
CA VAL A 22 15.74 -10.45 -15.41
C VAL A 22 16.06 -11.93 -15.37
N ALA A 23 17.24 -12.33 -15.87
CA ALA A 23 17.67 -13.74 -15.90
C ALA A 23 17.79 -14.34 -14.48
N LEU A 24 18.36 -13.58 -13.54
CA LEU A 24 18.49 -14.00 -12.15
C LEU A 24 17.12 -14.14 -11.46
N LEU A 25 16.21 -13.19 -11.67
CA LEU A 25 14.85 -13.26 -11.10
C LEU A 25 14.04 -14.42 -11.68
N GLN A 26 14.18 -14.69 -12.98
CA GLN A 26 13.57 -15.86 -13.62
C GLN A 26 14.08 -17.17 -13.00
N LYS A 27 15.41 -17.31 -12.88
CA LYS A 27 16.04 -18.47 -12.23
C LYS A 27 15.55 -18.65 -10.79
N ARG A 28 15.40 -17.55 -10.03
CA ARG A 28 14.88 -17.60 -8.66
C ARG A 28 13.42 -18.05 -8.60
N LEU A 29 12.60 -17.58 -9.54
CA LEU A 29 11.19 -17.96 -9.65
C LEU A 29 11.02 -19.47 -9.93
N GLU A 30 11.90 -20.04 -10.75
CA GLU A 30 11.92 -21.48 -11.05
C GLU A 30 12.44 -22.30 -9.86
N SER A 31 13.45 -21.79 -9.15
CA SER A 31 14.09 -22.52 -8.04
C SER A 31 13.22 -22.62 -6.78
N ASP A 32 12.32 -21.66 -6.54
CA ASP A 32 11.51 -21.60 -5.32
C ASP A 32 10.05 -22.02 -5.59
N PRO A 33 9.63 -23.22 -5.15
CA PRO A 33 8.28 -23.74 -5.40
C PRO A 33 7.18 -22.92 -4.69
N GLN A 34 7.51 -22.11 -3.66
CA GLN A 34 6.53 -21.23 -3.02
C GLN A 34 6.23 -19.98 -3.86
N LEU A 35 7.22 -19.46 -4.59
CA LEU A 35 7.06 -18.33 -5.51
C LEU A 35 6.38 -18.76 -6.81
N ALA A 36 6.73 -19.95 -7.32
CA ALA A 36 6.09 -20.53 -8.50
C ALA A 36 4.56 -20.67 -8.36
N LYS A 37 4.06 -21.02 -7.17
CA LYS A 37 2.61 -21.12 -6.89
C LYS A 37 1.84 -19.79 -7.04
N LYS A 38 2.53 -18.64 -7.01
CA LYS A 38 1.91 -17.32 -7.07
C LYS A 38 1.85 -16.72 -8.49
N ASN A 39 2.30 -17.47 -9.51
CA ASN A 39 2.24 -17.10 -10.94
C ASN A 39 2.73 -15.67 -11.22
N TYR A 40 3.95 -15.34 -10.80
CA TYR A 40 4.54 -14.04 -11.11
C TYR A 40 4.98 -13.97 -12.57
N ASN A 41 4.79 -12.81 -13.17
CA ASN A 41 5.29 -12.51 -14.52
C ASN A 41 6.30 -11.37 -14.45
N ILE A 42 7.43 -11.51 -15.13
CA ILE A 42 8.47 -10.48 -15.20
C ILE A 42 8.33 -9.79 -16.56
N ILE A 43 8.09 -8.47 -16.52
CA ILE A 43 7.91 -7.64 -17.70
C ILE A 43 9.06 -6.64 -17.74
N TYR A 44 9.84 -6.69 -18.81
CA TYR A 44 11.00 -5.83 -19.02
C TYR A 44 10.69 -4.79 -20.11
N HIS A 45 10.80 -3.52 -19.75
CA HIS A 45 10.69 -2.38 -20.66
C HIS A 45 12.05 -1.73 -20.83
N SER A 46 12.52 -1.62 -22.07
CA SER A 46 13.70 -0.85 -22.44
C SER A 46 13.34 0.22 -23.46
N ASP A 47 14.21 1.22 -23.60
CA ASP A 47 14.06 2.24 -24.65
C ASP A 47 13.87 1.58 -26.04
N LYS A 48 14.64 0.51 -26.35
CA LYS A 48 14.48 -0.27 -27.60
C LYS A 48 13.10 -0.96 -27.70
N SER A 49 12.62 -1.55 -26.61
CA SER A 49 11.30 -2.22 -26.59
C SER A 49 10.13 -1.24 -26.76
N LEU A 50 10.32 0.01 -26.33
CA LEU A 50 9.32 1.07 -26.44
C LEU A 50 9.48 1.89 -27.74
N GLY A 51 10.51 1.61 -28.54
CA GLY A 51 10.79 2.33 -29.79
C GLY A 51 11.38 3.73 -29.60
N ILE A 52 11.92 4.02 -28.41
CA ILE A 52 12.51 5.32 -28.06
C ILE A 52 13.91 5.39 -28.63
N LYS A 53 14.22 6.48 -29.36
CA LYS A 53 15.53 6.71 -29.96
C LYS A 53 16.29 7.78 -29.18
N HIS A 54 17.62 7.78 -29.29
CA HIS A 54 18.46 8.81 -28.65
C HIS A 54 18.10 10.23 -29.12
N SER A 55 17.66 10.40 -30.36
CA SER A 55 17.19 11.68 -30.92
C SER A 55 15.99 12.28 -30.17
N ASP A 56 15.20 11.46 -29.49
CA ASP A 56 14.00 11.93 -28.76
C ASP A 56 14.37 12.70 -27.49
N TYR A 57 15.59 12.55 -26.99
CA TYR A 57 16.12 13.28 -25.84
C TYR A 57 16.65 14.68 -26.18
N ILE A 58 16.76 15.03 -27.47
CA ILE A 58 17.27 16.34 -27.92
C ILE A 58 16.27 17.45 -27.59
N SER A 59 14.98 17.22 -27.86
CA SER A 59 13.92 18.22 -27.68
C SER A 59 13.05 17.90 -26.48
N SER A 60 12.79 18.89 -25.62
CA SER A 60 11.90 18.75 -24.46
C SER A 60 10.48 18.29 -24.83
N LYS A 61 10.00 18.59 -26.05
CA LYS A 61 8.68 18.13 -26.53
C LYS A 61 8.65 16.62 -26.76
N ASN A 62 9.69 16.08 -27.41
CA ASN A 62 9.82 14.64 -27.66
C ASN A 62 10.09 13.90 -26.36
N GLU A 63 10.89 14.49 -25.49
CA GLU A 63 11.14 13.93 -24.18
C GLU A 63 9.87 13.85 -23.31
N ARG A 64 8.97 14.82 -23.41
CA ARG A 64 7.68 14.71 -22.72
C ARG A 64 6.83 13.57 -23.28
N LYS A 65 6.90 13.31 -24.60
CA LYS A 65 6.19 12.20 -25.25
C LYS A 65 6.74 10.85 -24.81
N LEU A 66 8.07 10.64 -24.87
CA LEU A 66 8.67 9.37 -24.44
C LEU A 66 8.37 9.08 -22.97
N ARG A 67 8.38 10.09 -22.09
CA ARG A 67 8.00 9.91 -20.67
C ARG A 67 6.56 9.46 -20.52
N SER A 68 5.66 10.01 -21.33
CA SER A 68 4.24 9.62 -21.34
C SER A 68 4.06 8.18 -21.83
N GLU A 69 4.85 7.75 -22.81
CA GLU A 69 4.85 6.37 -23.32
C GLU A 69 5.36 5.36 -22.29
N ILE A 70 6.48 5.66 -21.61
CA ILE A 70 6.98 4.84 -20.50
C ILE A 70 5.94 4.73 -19.39
N ILE A 71 5.34 5.85 -18.96
CA ILE A 71 4.28 5.83 -17.94
C ILE A 71 3.10 4.98 -18.41
N SER A 72 2.68 5.10 -19.67
CA SER A 72 1.59 4.30 -20.22
C SER A 72 1.90 2.81 -20.20
N ALA A 73 3.11 2.41 -20.61
CA ALA A 73 3.55 1.02 -20.57
C ALA A 73 3.57 0.47 -19.13
N VAL A 74 4.18 1.22 -18.20
CA VAL A 74 4.21 0.85 -16.78
C VAL A 74 2.80 0.71 -16.23
N LYS A 75 1.91 1.67 -16.48
CA LYS A 75 0.55 1.66 -15.94
C LYS A 75 -0.29 0.49 -16.46
N ARG A 76 -0.09 0.05 -17.71
CA ARG A 76 -0.77 -1.12 -18.27
C ARG A 76 -0.31 -2.42 -17.60
N ASP A 77 0.99 -2.53 -17.35
CA ASP A 77 1.60 -3.79 -16.92
C ASP A 77 1.72 -3.92 -15.40
N LEU A 78 1.61 -2.81 -14.67
CA LEU A 78 1.70 -2.76 -13.22
C LEU A 78 0.46 -3.41 -12.59
N THR A 79 0.66 -4.61 -12.06
CA THR A 79 -0.37 -5.37 -11.34
C THR A 79 0.19 -5.94 -10.03
N LYS A 80 -0.67 -6.61 -9.25
CA LYS A 80 -0.22 -7.26 -8.02
C LYS A 80 0.67 -8.49 -8.28
N THR A 81 0.56 -9.13 -9.44
CA THR A 81 1.29 -10.34 -9.85
C THR A 81 2.49 -10.06 -10.74
N ASN A 82 2.50 -8.95 -11.47
CA ASN A 82 3.60 -8.62 -12.36
C ASN A 82 4.73 -7.88 -11.62
N ILE A 83 5.97 -8.16 -12.02
CA ILE A 83 7.18 -7.42 -11.66
C ILE A 83 7.59 -6.66 -12.92
N VAL A 84 7.54 -5.33 -12.85
CA VAL A 84 7.84 -4.48 -14.01
C VAL A 84 9.24 -3.90 -13.80
N ILE A 85 10.14 -4.12 -14.76
CA ILE A 85 11.51 -3.60 -14.76
C ILE A 85 11.61 -2.57 -15.88
N VAL A 86 11.99 -1.34 -15.53
CA VAL A 86 12.09 -0.23 -16.50
C VAL A 86 13.55 0.19 -16.62
N ASP A 87 14.13 -0.15 -17.76
CA ASP A 87 15.46 0.24 -18.22
C ASP A 87 15.36 1.43 -19.17
N SER A 88 15.37 2.62 -18.58
CA SER A 88 15.48 3.90 -19.28
C SER A 88 16.40 4.82 -18.49
N LEU A 89 16.67 6.02 -18.99
CA LEU A 89 17.56 6.98 -18.30
C LEU A 89 17.03 7.37 -16.92
N ASN A 90 15.71 7.60 -16.80
CA ASN A 90 15.02 7.97 -15.55
C ASN A 90 15.72 9.09 -14.74
N TYR A 91 16.39 10.00 -15.44
CA TYR A 91 17.38 10.91 -14.87
C TYR A 91 16.79 12.13 -14.16
N ILE A 92 15.52 12.44 -14.41
CA ILE A 92 14.82 13.57 -13.77
C ILE A 92 14.02 13.06 -12.57
N LYS A 93 14.20 13.69 -11.41
CA LYS A 93 13.49 13.40 -10.15
C LYS A 93 11.99 13.50 -10.30
N GLY A 94 11.50 14.53 -10.99
CA GLY A 94 10.07 14.73 -11.26
C GLY A 94 9.44 13.55 -12.01
N PHE A 95 10.20 12.92 -12.92
CA PHE A 95 9.73 11.75 -13.67
C PHE A 95 9.71 10.49 -12.80
N ARG A 96 10.77 10.25 -12.00
CA ARG A 96 10.80 9.16 -11.00
C ARG A 96 9.62 9.27 -10.02
N TYR A 97 9.29 10.48 -9.58
CA TYR A 97 8.15 10.72 -8.71
C TYR A 97 6.81 10.36 -9.37
N GLN A 98 6.62 10.67 -10.67
CA GLN A 98 5.42 10.29 -11.41
C GLN A 98 5.25 8.77 -11.45
N LEU A 99 6.32 8.02 -11.72
CA LEU A 99 6.29 6.55 -11.70
C LEU A 99 6.00 6.01 -10.30
N HIS A 100 6.61 6.58 -9.26
CA HIS A 100 6.29 6.23 -7.87
C HIS A 100 4.80 6.47 -7.53
N CYS A 101 4.20 7.56 -8.03
CA CYS A 101 2.78 7.82 -7.83
C CYS A 101 1.89 6.72 -8.45
N GLU A 102 2.22 6.23 -9.65
CA GLU A 102 1.51 5.10 -10.25
C GLU A 102 1.65 3.82 -9.41
N VAL A 103 2.85 3.55 -8.86
CA VAL A 103 3.09 2.44 -7.93
C VAL A 103 2.24 2.54 -6.66
N LYS A 104 2.14 3.76 -6.12
CA LYS A 104 1.30 4.07 -4.97
C LYS A 104 -0.18 3.84 -5.26
N ASN A 105 -0.66 4.21 -6.45
CA ASN A 105 -2.04 3.97 -6.87
C ASN A 105 -2.39 2.47 -6.86
N VAL A 106 -1.46 1.61 -7.32
CA VAL A 106 -1.66 0.14 -7.34
C VAL A 106 -1.31 -0.51 -5.99
N SER A 107 -0.86 0.27 -4.99
CA SER A 107 -0.42 -0.22 -3.67
C SER A 107 0.66 -1.31 -3.77
N THR A 108 1.61 -1.10 -4.68
CA THR A 108 2.75 -1.99 -4.91
C THR A 108 4.03 -1.40 -4.32
N THR A 109 5.11 -2.17 -4.34
CA THR A 109 6.42 -1.76 -3.84
C THR A 109 7.21 -1.05 -4.94
N TYR A 110 8.13 -0.17 -4.56
CA TYR A 110 8.97 0.58 -5.49
C TYR A 110 10.42 0.32 -5.15
N CYS A 111 11.23 -0.03 -6.14
CA CYS A 111 12.66 -0.27 -5.98
C CYS A 111 13.44 0.57 -6.98
N LEU A 112 14.37 1.39 -6.50
CA LEU A 112 15.26 2.19 -7.32
C LEU A 112 16.67 1.61 -7.28
N ILE A 113 17.18 1.22 -8.45
CA ILE A 113 18.55 0.74 -8.66
C ILE A 113 19.31 1.86 -9.36
N GLN A 114 20.37 2.37 -8.72
CA GLN A 114 21.21 3.41 -9.29
C GLN A 114 22.49 2.77 -9.83
N THR A 115 22.71 2.85 -11.14
CA THR A 115 23.98 2.45 -11.75
C THR A 115 24.93 3.64 -11.77
N MET A 116 26.16 3.43 -11.31
CA MET A 116 27.19 4.46 -11.22
C MET A 116 28.42 4.02 -12.01
N CYS A 117 29.06 4.98 -12.68
CA CYS A 117 30.28 4.76 -13.44
C CYS A 117 31.02 6.11 -13.56
N PRO A 118 32.37 6.15 -13.50
CA PRO A 118 33.13 7.35 -13.81
C PRO A 118 32.85 7.85 -15.23
N VAL A 119 32.86 9.18 -15.42
CA VAL A 119 32.56 9.83 -16.71
C VAL A 119 33.55 9.41 -17.80
N ASP A 120 34.83 9.25 -17.46
CA ASP A 120 35.86 8.83 -18.42
C ASP A 120 35.53 7.47 -19.05
N GLN A 121 35.06 6.52 -18.24
CA GLN A 121 34.66 5.20 -18.72
C GLN A 121 33.37 5.24 -19.54
N ILE A 122 32.44 6.14 -19.20
CA ILE A 122 31.22 6.36 -19.99
C ILE A 122 31.57 6.80 -21.41
N LEU A 123 32.52 7.72 -21.54
CA LEU A 123 33.00 8.20 -22.84
C LEU A 123 33.69 7.10 -23.63
N GLU A 124 34.52 6.29 -22.98
CA GLU A 124 35.17 5.13 -23.60
C GLU A 124 34.14 4.09 -24.08
N TRP A 125 33.22 3.69 -23.21
CA TRP A 125 32.17 2.72 -23.54
C TRP A 125 31.22 3.22 -24.61
N ASN A 126 30.97 4.53 -24.69
CA ASN A 126 30.17 5.10 -25.76
C ASN A 126 30.88 5.00 -27.13
N GLN A 127 32.21 5.17 -27.16
CA GLN A 127 33.01 5.04 -28.39
C GLN A 127 33.17 3.58 -28.85
N GLN A 128 33.20 2.65 -27.91
CA GLN A 128 33.34 1.20 -28.19
C GLN A 128 32.03 0.55 -28.68
N ARG A 129 30.92 1.30 -28.81
CA ARG A 129 29.66 0.75 -29.33
C ARG A 129 29.77 0.47 -30.82
N GLY A 130 29.41 -0.76 -31.20
CA GLY A 130 29.55 -1.24 -32.58
C GLY A 130 28.49 -0.72 -33.56
N GLU A 131 27.33 -0.28 -33.08
CA GLU A 131 26.24 0.23 -33.92
C GLU A 131 26.16 1.76 -33.86
N PRO A 132 26.19 2.48 -35.00
CA PRO A 132 26.17 3.94 -35.01
C PRO A 132 24.86 4.54 -34.46
N GLU A 133 23.75 3.81 -34.53
CA GLU A 133 22.47 4.24 -33.94
C GLU A 133 22.46 4.17 -32.40
N ASP A 134 23.29 3.30 -31.82
CA ASP A 134 23.42 3.11 -30.36
C ASP A 134 24.49 4.02 -29.74
N VAL A 135 25.28 4.73 -30.55
CA VAL A 135 26.26 5.72 -30.09
C VAL A 135 25.52 7.00 -29.70
N TRP A 136 25.79 7.51 -28.49
CA TRP A 136 25.31 8.82 -28.09
C TRP A 136 26.16 9.91 -28.72
N ASP A 137 25.50 10.93 -29.28
CA ASP A 137 26.18 12.16 -29.66
C ASP A 137 26.85 12.79 -28.44
N ARG A 138 28.07 13.31 -28.60
CA ARG A 138 28.90 13.79 -27.47
C ARG A 138 28.27 14.99 -26.79
N GLU A 139 27.75 15.94 -27.58
CA GLU A 139 27.10 17.13 -27.03
C GLU A 139 25.83 16.75 -26.25
N LEU A 140 25.03 15.84 -26.79
CA LEU A 140 23.83 15.34 -26.12
C LEU A 140 24.17 14.57 -24.84
N LEU A 141 25.23 13.74 -24.87
CA LEU A 141 25.69 12.97 -23.72
C LEU A 141 26.09 13.89 -22.56
N ASP A 142 26.90 14.92 -22.84
CA ASP A 142 27.33 15.89 -21.84
C ASP A 142 26.13 16.67 -21.27
N GLN A 143 25.17 17.06 -22.12
CA GLN A 143 23.93 17.69 -21.66
C GLN A 143 23.11 16.76 -20.76
N LEU A 144 23.02 15.46 -21.08
CA LEU A 144 22.28 14.50 -20.26
C LEU A 144 22.95 14.26 -18.91
N ILE A 145 24.28 14.22 -18.86
CA ILE A 145 25.05 14.12 -17.62
C ILE A 145 24.79 15.36 -16.75
N GLN A 146 24.83 16.55 -17.32
CA GLN A 146 24.56 17.80 -16.58
C GLN A 146 23.11 17.91 -16.07
N ARG A 147 22.15 17.36 -16.80
CA ARG A 147 20.73 17.35 -16.39
C ARG A 147 20.39 16.22 -15.41
N TYR A 148 21.31 15.31 -15.13
CA TYR A 148 21.05 14.18 -14.24
C TYR A 148 20.85 14.63 -12.79
N GLU A 149 19.69 14.33 -12.23
CA GLU A 149 19.36 14.62 -10.83
C GLU A 149 19.54 13.36 -10.00
N GLU A 150 20.62 13.32 -9.21
CA GLU A 150 20.95 12.14 -8.41
C GLU A 150 19.82 11.78 -7.42
N PRO A 151 19.50 10.47 -7.28
CA PRO A 151 18.57 9.99 -6.28
C PRO A 151 18.94 10.43 -4.86
N ASN A 152 18.00 10.98 -4.11
CA ASN A 152 18.25 11.45 -2.75
C ASN A 152 17.93 10.38 -1.70
N ALA A 153 18.96 9.86 -1.01
CA ALA A 153 18.84 8.86 0.04
C ALA A 153 17.95 9.27 1.23
N GLN A 154 17.81 10.58 1.52
CA GLN A 154 16.93 11.09 2.58
C GLN A 154 15.45 10.93 2.25
N THR A 155 15.12 10.93 0.95
CA THR A 155 13.74 10.82 0.48
C THR A 155 13.39 9.36 0.29
N ARG A 156 12.52 8.80 1.13
CA ARG A 156 12.19 7.37 1.11
C ARG A 156 11.83 6.83 -0.27
N TRP A 157 11.08 7.59 -1.08
CA TRP A 157 10.65 7.16 -2.41
C TRP A 157 11.72 7.34 -3.49
N ASP A 158 12.71 8.21 -3.28
CA ASP A 158 13.79 8.50 -4.23
C ASP A 158 15.14 7.95 -3.75
N SER A 159 15.12 7.10 -2.72
CA SER A 159 16.32 6.54 -2.13
C SER A 159 16.87 5.46 -3.07
N PRO A 160 18.15 5.54 -3.49
CA PRO A 160 18.77 4.50 -4.29
C PRO A 160 19.00 3.28 -3.40
N LEU A 161 18.11 2.29 -3.46
CA LEU A 161 18.17 1.11 -2.59
C LEU A 161 19.38 0.23 -2.90
N PHE A 162 19.76 0.20 -4.18
CA PHE A 162 20.89 -0.57 -4.68
C PHE A 162 21.74 0.33 -5.58
N PRO A 163 22.74 1.04 -5.02
CA PRO A 163 23.77 1.68 -5.81
C PRO A 163 24.76 0.63 -6.31
N VAL A 164 24.88 0.47 -7.62
CA VAL A 164 25.74 -0.52 -8.28
C VAL A 164 26.82 0.22 -9.05
N LEU A 165 28.08 0.02 -8.68
CA LEU A 165 29.21 0.51 -9.46
C LEU A 165 29.52 -0.51 -10.55
N THR A 166 29.11 -0.24 -11.79
CA THR A 166 29.14 -1.25 -12.88
C THR A 166 30.53 -1.71 -13.31
N THR A 167 31.57 -1.08 -12.78
CA THR A 167 32.97 -1.35 -13.10
C THR A 167 33.59 -2.39 -12.16
N GLN A 168 33.02 -2.55 -10.97
CA GLN A 168 33.56 -3.40 -9.89
C GLN A 168 32.51 -4.39 -9.38
N ASP A 169 31.25 -3.98 -9.35
CA ASP A 169 30.16 -4.74 -8.74
C ASP A 169 29.37 -5.52 -9.79
N SER A 170 28.93 -6.72 -9.40
CA SER A 170 27.98 -7.53 -10.17
C SER A 170 26.61 -7.50 -9.50
N ILE A 171 25.53 -7.43 -10.27
CA ILE A 171 24.17 -7.44 -9.70
C ILE A 171 23.84 -8.78 -9.01
N SER A 172 24.56 -9.83 -9.38
CA SER A 172 24.52 -11.14 -8.75
C SER A 172 24.77 -11.10 -7.23
N ASP A 173 25.58 -10.17 -6.72
CA ASP A 173 25.86 -10.07 -5.28
C ASP A 173 24.66 -9.49 -4.51
N PHE A 174 23.90 -8.60 -5.15
CA PHE A 174 22.73 -7.94 -4.55
C PHE A 174 21.44 -8.72 -4.76
N ILE A 175 21.47 -9.86 -5.46
CA ILE A 175 20.24 -10.56 -5.88
C ILE A 175 19.42 -11.07 -4.70
N ASP A 176 20.07 -11.50 -3.62
CA ASP A 176 19.36 -12.00 -2.43
C ASP A 176 18.56 -10.87 -1.77
N ASP A 177 19.19 -9.71 -1.61
CA ASP A 177 18.54 -8.52 -1.05
C ASP A 177 17.43 -7.99 -1.97
N ILE A 178 17.68 -7.97 -3.28
CA ILE A 178 16.66 -7.59 -4.28
C ILE A 178 15.49 -8.58 -4.25
N THR A 179 15.74 -9.87 -4.11
CA THR A 179 14.69 -10.89 -4.03
C THR A 179 13.86 -10.72 -2.76
N VAL A 180 14.50 -10.48 -1.61
CA VAL A 180 13.80 -10.18 -0.34
C VAL A 180 12.96 -8.92 -0.49
N ALA A 181 13.52 -7.89 -1.13
CA ALA A 181 12.87 -6.63 -1.38
C ALA A 181 11.65 -6.74 -2.30
N VAL A 182 11.79 -7.52 -3.37
CA VAL A 182 10.80 -7.66 -4.42
C VAL A 182 9.62 -8.53 -3.97
N PHE A 183 9.92 -9.66 -3.34
CA PHE A 183 8.91 -10.65 -2.96
C PHE A 183 8.35 -10.46 -1.54
N ASN A 184 8.78 -9.42 -0.82
CA ASN A 184 8.27 -9.08 0.52
C ASN A 184 8.35 -10.27 1.50
N ARG A 185 9.51 -10.96 1.55
CA ARG A 185 9.76 -11.95 2.61
C ARG A 185 9.95 -11.31 4.00
N ALA A 186 10.16 -9.99 4.07
CA ALA A 186 10.37 -9.27 5.32
C ALA A 186 9.06 -8.61 5.84
N ALA A 187 8.08 -9.42 6.24
CA ALA A 187 7.00 -8.93 7.09
C ALA A 187 7.49 -8.61 8.53
N ASN A 188 8.67 -9.13 8.93
CA ASN A 188 9.11 -9.14 10.32
C ASN A 188 10.57 -8.70 10.60
N SER A 189 11.36 -8.24 9.61
CA SER A 189 12.74 -7.82 9.89
C SER A 189 12.83 -6.32 10.18
N ARG A 190 13.59 -5.96 11.22
CA ARG A 190 13.89 -4.57 11.62
C ARG A 190 14.82 -3.83 10.66
N ASP A 191 15.15 -4.43 9.51
CA ASP A 191 16.14 -3.92 8.57
C ASP A 191 15.73 -2.61 7.92
N SER A 192 16.70 -1.72 7.73
CA SER A 192 16.50 -0.43 7.06
C SER A 192 15.92 -0.60 5.65
N LEU A 193 16.24 -1.71 4.98
CA LEU A 193 15.74 -2.06 3.65
C LEU A 193 14.24 -2.39 3.67
N SER A 194 13.77 -3.16 4.65
CA SER A 194 12.35 -3.53 4.77
C SER A 194 11.47 -2.30 5.03
N LYS A 195 11.98 -1.33 5.81
CA LYS A 195 11.32 -0.03 6.05
C LYS A 195 11.22 0.82 4.80
N ALA A 196 12.27 0.86 3.97
CA ALA A 196 12.25 1.63 2.72
C ALA A 196 11.18 1.08 1.76
N LEU A 197 11.08 -0.25 1.67
CA LEU A 197 10.23 -0.99 0.75
C LEU A 197 8.78 -1.21 1.20
N GLN A 198 8.37 -0.79 2.40
CA GLN A 198 6.98 -1.02 2.82
C GLN A 198 6.00 -0.36 1.86
N LYS A 199 4.86 -1.01 1.63
CA LYS A 199 3.80 -0.46 0.78
C LYS A 199 3.43 0.95 1.26
N PRO A 200 3.22 1.91 0.35
CA PRO A 200 2.87 3.27 0.74
C PRO A 200 1.58 3.24 1.58
N ASN A 201 1.56 4.09 2.62
CA ASN A 201 0.45 4.14 3.57
C ASN A 201 -0.90 4.27 2.86
N SER A 202 -1.88 3.46 3.28
CA SER A 202 -3.27 3.40 2.84
C SER A 202 -4.09 4.67 3.12
N ALA A 203 -3.46 5.83 3.22
CA ALA A 203 -4.09 7.13 3.42
C ALA A 203 -4.70 7.71 2.13
N THR A 204 -4.45 7.09 0.98
CA THR A 204 -4.96 7.52 -0.35
C THR A 204 -6.07 6.64 -0.90
N ILE A 205 -6.43 5.56 -0.20
CA ILE A 205 -7.64 4.81 -0.54
C ILE A 205 -8.79 5.66 -0.03
N LEU A 206 -9.48 6.34 -0.95
CA LEU A 206 -10.76 6.99 -0.66
C LEU A 206 -11.65 5.91 -0.05
N LYS A 207 -11.95 6.03 1.24
CA LYS A 207 -12.93 5.16 1.86
C LYS A 207 -14.25 5.38 1.11
N PRO A 208 -15.02 4.31 0.82
CA PRO A 208 -16.36 4.49 0.29
C PRO A 208 -17.11 5.47 1.18
N ALA A 209 -17.94 6.33 0.56
CA ALA A 209 -18.66 7.36 1.28
C ALA A 209 -19.58 6.72 2.33
N SER A 210 -19.10 6.67 3.57
CA SER A 210 -19.90 6.30 4.74
C SER A 210 -21.09 7.25 4.81
N GLN A 211 -22.26 6.74 5.17
CA GLN A 211 -23.44 7.58 5.35
C GLN A 211 -23.09 8.72 6.31
N THR A 212 -23.36 9.97 5.90
CA THR A 212 -22.87 11.20 6.52
C THR A 212 -23.21 11.36 8.01
N ASN A 213 -24.10 10.53 8.56
CA ASN A 213 -24.60 10.61 9.93
C ASN A 213 -24.50 9.30 10.74
N PHE A 214 -23.75 8.28 10.29
CA PHE A 214 -23.73 6.97 10.97
C PHE A 214 -23.33 7.06 12.45
N ILE A 215 -22.28 7.82 12.78
CA ILE A 215 -21.79 7.96 14.17
C ILE A 215 -22.84 8.63 15.06
N GLN A 216 -23.54 9.65 14.55
CA GLN A 216 -24.59 10.34 15.30
C GLN A 216 -25.80 9.43 15.54
N LYS A 217 -26.21 8.65 14.52
CA LYS A 217 -27.28 7.66 14.65
C LYS A 217 -26.91 6.55 15.63
N LEU A 218 -25.70 6.00 15.54
CA LEU A 218 -25.18 5.00 16.47
C LEU A 218 -25.22 5.48 17.93
N ASP A 219 -24.79 6.72 18.18
CA ASP A 219 -24.79 7.27 19.54
C ASP A 219 -26.22 7.56 20.04
N SER A 220 -27.11 8.03 19.17
CA SER A 220 -28.53 8.26 19.50
C SER A 220 -29.23 6.96 19.89
N GLU A 221 -29.18 5.93 19.03
CA GLU A 221 -29.82 4.63 19.26
C GLU A 221 -29.29 3.95 20.53
N THR A 222 -27.97 3.89 20.70
CA THR A 222 -27.37 3.28 21.90
C THR A 222 -27.73 4.05 23.18
N THR A 223 -27.92 5.37 23.10
CA THR A 223 -28.39 6.18 24.24
C THR A 223 -29.85 5.88 24.59
N LEU A 224 -30.72 5.65 23.59
CA LEU A 224 -32.11 5.26 23.81
C LEU A 224 -32.18 3.91 24.54
N VAL A 225 -31.37 2.93 24.14
CA VAL A 225 -31.27 1.63 24.82
C VAL A 225 -30.86 1.78 26.28
N VAL A 226 -29.80 2.54 26.56
CA VAL A 226 -29.34 2.78 27.94
C VAL A 226 -30.42 3.48 28.79
N LYS A 227 -31.16 4.44 28.20
CA LYS A 227 -32.28 5.10 28.89
C LYS A 227 -33.41 4.12 29.22
N LYS A 228 -33.78 3.22 28.30
CA LYS A 228 -34.81 2.17 28.55
C LYS A 228 -34.41 1.26 29.70
N ILE A 229 -33.16 0.77 29.69
CA ILE A 229 -32.63 -0.09 30.77
C ILE A 229 -32.66 0.64 32.11
N MET A 230 -32.22 1.90 32.15
CA MET A 230 -32.20 2.69 33.38
C MET A 230 -33.60 3.01 33.91
N ASN A 231 -34.56 3.29 33.03
CA ASN A 231 -35.95 3.48 33.45
C ASN A 231 -36.53 2.19 34.05
N HIS A 232 -36.26 1.03 33.43
CA HIS A 232 -36.69 -0.25 33.97
C HIS A 232 -36.10 -0.54 35.36
N ILE A 233 -34.80 -0.29 35.55
CA ILE A 233 -34.13 -0.44 36.86
C ILE A 233 -34.76 0.49 37.92
N LYS A 234 -35.05 1.76 37.58
CA LYS A 234 -35.74 2.70 38.50
C LYS A 234 -37.13 2.20 38.90
N THR A 235 -37.90 1.70 37.94
CA THR A 235 -39.23 1.14 38.21
C THR A 235 -39.14 -0.07 39.14
N LEU A 236 -38.21 -0.99 38.90
CA LEU A 236 -38.00 -2.14 39.79
C LEU A 236 -37.58 -1.74 41.20
N GLN A 237 -36.69 -0.75 41.33
CA GLN A 237 -36.27 -0.20 42.63
C GLN A 237 -37.42 0.45 43.40
N SER A 238 -38.34 1.15 42.71
CA SER A 238 -39.52 1.76 43.35
C SER A 238 -40.54 0.74 43.89
N ILE A 239 -40.55 -0.48 43.36
CA ILE A 239 -41.47 -1.55 43.75
C ILE A 239 -40.90 -2.38 44.92
N GLY A 240 -39.69 -2.08 45.40
CA GLY A 240 -39.08 -2.74 46.55
C GLY A 240 -38.54 -4.15 46.26
N ASN A 241 -38.42 -4.52 44.98
CA ASN A 241 -37.83 -5.78 44.56
C ASN A 241 -36.33 -5.60 44.30
N SER A 242 -35.48 -6.16 45.17
CA SER A 242 -34.01 -6.04 45.12
C SER A 242 -33.34 -7.05 44.19
N ASN A 243 -34.09 -8.02 43.65
CA ASN A 243 -33.56 -9.03 42.76
C ASN A 243 -33.66 -8.57 41.30
N CYS A 244 -32.50 -8.23 40.72
CA CYS A 244 -32.36 -7.59 39.41
C CYS A 244 -32.28 -8.59 38.23
N SER A 245 -32.84 -9.80 38.34
CA SER A 245 -32.92 -10.72 37.20
C SER A 245 -34.17 -10.40 36.38
N ALA A 246 -34.06 -9.39 35.52
CA ALA A 246 -35.15 -8.96 34.65
C ALA A 246 -34.65 -8.91 33.20
N ARG A 247 -35.43 -9.52 32.30
CA ARG A 247 -35.26 -9.36 30.86
C ARG A 247 -35.86 -8.02 30.45
N VAL A 248 -35.02 -7.13 29.92
CA VAL A 248 -35.48 -5.82 29.44
C VAL A 248 -35.67 -5.87 27.94
N ILE A 249 -36.89 -5.60 27.48
CA ILE A 249 -37.18 -5.43 26.05
C ILE A 249 -36.67 -4.05 25.61
N VAL A 250 -35.83 -4.05 24.58
CA VAL A 250 -35.12 -2.87 24.07
C VAL A 250 -35.71 -2.37 22.75
N SER A 251 -36.47 -3.20 22.02
CA SER A 251 -37.13 -2.83 20.77
C SER A 251 -38.14 -1.68 20.94
N GLU A 252 -38.34 -0.89 19.88
CA GLU A 252 -39.37 0.15 19.83
C GLU A 252 -40.68 -0.43 19.32
N GLY A 253 -41.78 -0.17 20.05
CA GLY A 253 -43.14 -0.53 19.61
C GLY A 253 -43.57 -1.99 19.86
N VAL A 254 -42.70 -2.83 20.41
CA VAL A 254 -43.01 -4.24 20.70
C VAL A 254 -43.06 -4.45 22.21
N THR A 255 -44.21 -4.88 22.73
CA THR A 255 -44.42 -5.24 24.14
C THR A 255 -44.45 -6.75 24.36
N ASP A 256 -44.58 -7.54 23.30
CA ASP A 256 -44.70 -8.99 23.36
C ASP A 256 -43.37 -9.70 23.11
N ILE A 257 -43.08 -10.69 23.97
CA ILE A 257 -41.84 -11.48 23.93
C ILE A 257 -41.78 -12.40 22.70
N ASN A 258 -42.92 -12.66 22.04
CA ASN A 258 -43.06 -13.62 20.92
C ASN A 258 -43.07 -12.95 19.53
N ASP A 259 -42.79 -11.66 19.42
CA ASP A 259 -42.66 -10.97 18.13
C ASP A 259 -41.23 -11.17 17.58
N ASP A 260 -41.11 -11.45 16.28
CA ASP A 260 -39.82 -11.67 15.59
C ASP A 260 -38.87 -10.46 15.68
N ASN A 261 -39.40 -9.27 15.98
CA ASN A 261 -38.61 -8.03 16.18
C ASN A 261 -38.35 -7.69 17.66
N CYS A 262 -38.59 -8.62 18.60
CA CYS A 262 -38.32 -8.43 20.02
C CYS A 262 -36.83 -8.65 20.33
N PHE A 263 -36.12 -7.56 20.69
CA PHE A 263 -34.74 -7.63 21.17
C PHE A 263 -34.69 -7.39 22.67
N TYR A 264 -34.04 -8.27 23.41
CA TYR A 264 -33.96 -8.21 24.87
C TYR A 264 -32.52 -8.19 25.37
N VAL A 265 -32.33 -7.64 26.57
CA VAL A 265 -31.08 -7.69 27.33
C VAL A 265 -31.35 -8.41 28.64
N ASP A 266 -30.64 -9.50 28.87
CA ASP A 266 -30.63 -10.19 30.16
C ASP A 266 -29.78 -9.39 31.15
N LEU A 267 -30.39 -8.92 32.24
CA LEU A 267 -29.66 -8.23 33.30
C LEU A 267 -29.17 -9.24 34.36
N PRO A 268 -27.90 -9.13 34.81
CA PRO A 268 -27.36 -9.91 35.92
C PRO A 268 -28.01 -9.52 37.25
N THR A 269 -27.88 -10.40 38.24
CA THR A 269 -28.39 -10.18 39.62
C THR A 269 -27.66 -9.07 40.37
N ILE A 270 -26.52 -8.60 39.87
CA ILE A 270 -25.71 -7.53 40.46
C ILE A 270 -26.31 -6.17 40.10
N SER A 271 -26.31 -5.21 41.04
CA SER A 271 -26.78 -3.86 40.80
C SER A 271 -25.94 -3.16 39.72
N ILE A 272 -26.52 -2.93 38.54
CA ILE A 272 -25.85 -2.21 37.45
C ILE A 272 -25.92 -0.70 37.70
N SER A 273 -24.76 -0.05 37.67
CA SER A 273 -24.62 1.40 37.83
C SER A 273 -24.59 2.11 36.48
N LEU A 274 -25.18 3.31 36.39
CA LEU A 274 -25.21 4.13 35.17
C LEU A 274 -23.81 4.38 34.56
N PRO A 275 -22.76 4.71 35.34
CA PRO A 275 -21.38 4.77 34.86
C PRO A 275 -20.90 3.51 34.12
N HIS A 276 -21.33 2.32 34.56
CA HIS A 276 -20.93 1.05 33.96
C HIS A 276 -21.55 0.87 32.57
N LEU A 277 -22.84 1.15 32.42
CA LEU A 277 -23.54 1.13 31.12
C LEU A 277 -22.98 2.18 30.15
N GLN A 278 -22.66 3.39 30.65
CA GLN A 278 -22.04 4.44 29.85
C GLN A 278 -20.62 4.03 29.37
N ARG A 279 -19.87 3.28 30.18
CA ARG A 279 -18.56 2.73 29.79
C ARG A 279 -18.71 1.70 28.67
N LEU A 280 -19.64 0.75 28.80
CA LEU A 280 -19.92 -0.26 27.77
C LEU A 280 -20.40 0.37 26.46
N LYS A 281 -21.26 1.39 26.54
CA LYS A 281 -21.67 2.20 25.38
C LYS A 281 -20.46 2.82 24.66
N ARG A 282 -19.57 3.49 25.39
CA ARG A 282 -18.37 4.12 24.80
C ARG A 282 -17.45 3.10 24.14
N GLN A 283 -17.28 1.92 24.74
CA GLN A 283 -16.50 0.82 24.15
C GLN A 283 -17.13 0.33 22.85
N PHE A 284 -18.45 0.09 22.84
CA PHE A 284 -19.18 -0.33 21.64
C PHE A 284 -19.12 0.70 20.50
N VAL A 285 -19.30 1.99 20.80
CA VAL A 285 -19.18 3.07 19.82
C VAL A 285 -17.74 3.15 19.28
N THR A 286 -16.73 2.96 20.12
CA THR A 286 -15.32 2.98 19.69
C THR A 286 -15.00 1.80 18.77
N LEU A 287 -15.52 0.61 19.08
CA LEU A 287 -15.34 -0.61 18.28
C LEU A 287 -15.98 -0.50 16.88
N ASN A 288 -17.16 0.12 16.80
CA ASN A 288 -17.91 0.23 15.54
C ASN A 288 -17.70 1.56 14.80
N LYS A 289 -16.85 2.46 15.31
CA LYS A 289 -16.52 3.74 14.65
C LYS A 289 -15.93 3.58 13.25
N LEU A 290 -15.32 2.43 12.96
CA LEU A 290 -14.64 2.14 11.70
C LEU A 290 -15.45 1.26 10.75
N ARG A 291 -16.63 0.77 11.18
CA ARG A 291 -17.47 -0.14 10.40
C ARG A 291 -18.80 0.54 10.12
N ASP A 292 -19.14 0.70 8.84
CA ASP A 292 -20.49 1.09 8.47
C ASP A 292 -21.44 -0.09 8.74
N MET A 293 -22.54 0.17 9.43
CA MET A 293 -23.59 -0.82 9.69
C MET A 293 -24.95 -0.24 9.36
N ASP A 294 -25.87 -1.11 8.93
CA ASP A 294 -27.26 -0.72 8.70
C ASP A 294 -27.93 -0.31 10.02
N GLU A 295 -28.75 0.74 9.96
CA GLU A 295 -29.44 1.32 11.12
C GLU A 295 -30.24 0.28 11.91
N LYS A 296 -30.92 -0.62 11.20
CA LYS A 296 -31.73 -1.70 11.79
C LYS A 296 -30.92 -2.71 12.61
N ARG A 297 -29.60 -2.79 12.38
CA ARG A 297 -28.72 -3.76 13.06
C ARG A 297 -28.03 -3.19 14.30
N ILE A 298 -28.13 -1.88 14.54
CA ILE A 298 -27.45 -1.21 15.66
C ILE A 298 -27.98 -1.73 17.00
N VAL A 299 -29.30 -1.70 17.18
CA VAL A 299 -29.98 -2.11 18.42
C VAL A 299 -29.73 -3.57 18.78
N PRO A 300 -29.90 -4.57 17.87
CA PRO A 300 -29.67 -5.97 18.22
C PRO A 300 -28.20 -6.25 18.57
N LEU A 301 -27.25 -5.68 17.82
CA LEU A 301 -25.83 -5.89 18.11
C LEU A 301 -25.40 -5.25 19.44
N PHE A 302 -26.00 -4.12 19.80
CA PHE A 302 -25.74 -3.50 21.09
C PHE A 302 -26.38 -4.29 22.24
N ALA A 303 -27.59 -4.85 22.04
CA ALA A 303 -28.24 -5.71 23.03
C ALA A 303 -27.42 -6.99 23.29
N ASP A 304 -26.94 -7.66 22.25
CA ASP A 304 -26.05 -8.82 22.35
C ASP A 304 -24.71 -8.47 23.01
N TYR A 305 -24.17 -7.28 22.73
CA TYR A 305 -22.95 -6.82 23.37
C TYR A 305 -23.15 -6.59 24.86
N LEU A 306 -24.28 -6.00 25.26
CA LEU A 306 -24.63 -5.78 26.66
C LEU A 306 -24.88 -7.11 27.39
N SER A 307 -25.64 -8.04 26.81
CA SER A 307 -25.92 -9.32 27.45
C SER A 307 -24.66 -10.14 27.70
N LYS A 308 -23.68 -10.11 26.78
CA LYS A 308 -22.37 -10.75 26.99
C LYS A 308 -21.55 -10.07 28.08
N ASN A 309 -21.34 -8.76 27.98
CA ASN A 309 -20.44 -8.04 28.90
C ASN A 309 -21.05 -7.79 30.29
N LEU A 310 -22.35 -8.02 30.49
CA LEU A 310 -23.00 -7.93 31.80
C LEU A 310 -23.09 -9.29 32.49
N ASN A 311 -22.99 -10.40 31.76
CA ASN A 311 -23.02 -11.76 32.32
C ASN A 311 -21.61 -12.36 32.55
N ASP A 312 -20.57 -11.76 31.96
CA ASP A 312 -19.16 -12.01 32.28
C ASP A 312 -18.72 -11.23 33.54
#